data_AF-F9GCP6-F1
#
_entry.id   AF-F9GCP6-F1
#
_cell.length_a   1.000
_cell.length_b   1.000
_cell.length_c   1.000
_cell.angle_alpha   90.00
_cell.angle_beta   90.00
_cell.angle_gamma   90.00
#
_symmetry.space_group_name_H-M   'P 1'
#
loop_
_entity.id
_entity.type
_entity.pdbx_description
1 polymer ?
#
loop_
_entity_poly.entity_id
_entity_poly.type
_entity_poly.pdbx_seq_one_letter_code
_entity_poly.pdbx_strand_id
1 'polypeptide(L)'
;MAAATRSKHHGAAHLQEPVESKASPIAGKVQSPPKGGATQKIDPDFEKDVAIDEFICHRIDTENSTVDIQVKWQHGETTWESEWSLQEKVPALVFKYWEKLDGRKAATNLDTYHVFKILKRAPPSDKSGNSQHMYQVQWVGYRRAESTWEHEPKLRTITPDMLEDFETKQLAKGASEKRWEQLNSIQPHPWPNLHILMALRQNVHLLPSLIKTPAVACF
;
A
#
# COMPACT_ATOMS: atom_id res chain seq x y z
N MET A 1 50.80 19.75 40.10
CA MET A 1 50.39 21.00 40.78
C MET A 1 49.85 21.94 39.73
N ALA A 2 48.60 22.36 39.88
CA ALA A 2 47.94 23.35 39.04
C ALA A 2 48.18 24.76 39.62
N ALA A 3 48.22 25.77 38.76
CA ALA A 3 47.92 27.14 39.15
C ALA A 3 47.26 27.86 37.98
N ALA A 4 46.01 28.26 38.22
CA ALA A 4 45.14 28.99 37.33
C ALA A 4 45.41 30.51 37.42
N THR A 5 45.07 31.24 36.36
CA THR A 5 44.67 32.64 36.48
C THR A 5 43.31 32.84 35.82
N ARG A 6 42.50 33.63 36.52
CA ARG A 6 41.09 33.93 36.37
C ARG A 6 40.96 35.33 35.78
N SER A 7 40.05 35.54 34.83
CA SER A 7 39.46 36.87 34.64
C SER A 7 37.99 36.73 34.22
N LYS A 8 37.18 37.63 34.77
CA LYS A 8 35.73 37.58 34.91
C LYS A 8 35.20 38.92 34.41
N HIS A 9 34.36 38.93 33.38
CA HIS A 9 33.48 40.05 33.09
C HIS A 9 32.06 39.57 32.77
N HIS A 10 31.13 40.13 33.53
CA HIS A 10 29.69 40.23 33.31
C HIS A 10 29.44 41.01 32.00
N GLY A 11 28.34 40.97 31.25
CA GLY A 11 26.97 40.51 31.43
C GLY A 11 26.05 41.45 30.60
N ALA A 12 25.05 40.86 29.95
CA ALA A 12 23.80 41.43 29.43
C ALA A 12 23.76 42.31 28.16
N ALA A 13 22.76 41.94 27.34
CA ALA A 13 21.88 42.79 26.50
C ALA A 13 22.47 43.34 25.19
N HIS A 14 21.75 43.61 24.11
CA HIS A 14 20.36 43.41 23.63
C HIS A 14 20.27 44.34 22.41
N LEU A 15 19.56 43.91 21.37
CA LEU A 15 19.04 44.68 20.22
C LEU A 15 19.96 45.11 19.07
N GLN A 16 19.57 44.52 17.94
CA GLN A 16 19.38 45.11 16.60
C GLN A 16 19.25 46.64 16.52
N GLU A 17 19.82 47.17 15.44
CA GLU A 17 19.65 48.51 14.90
C GLU A 17 19.29 48.41 13.38
N PRO A 18 18.68 49.43 12.75
CA PRO A 18 17.21 49.43 12.57
C PRO A 18 16.66 50.08 11.26
N VAL A 19 15.31 50.08 11.17
CA VAL A 19 14.38 51.03 10.52
C VAL A 19 14.24 51.01 8.97
N GLU A 20 13.12 50.52 8.43
CA GLU A 20 11.82 51.20 8.13
C GLU A 20 11.93 52.14 6.90
N SER A 21 11.06 52.09 5.88
CA SER A 21 9.65 52.47 6.04
C SER A 21 8.80 52.34 4.76
N LYS A 22 7.56 51.87 4.98
CA LYS A 22 6.26 52.21 4.36
C LYS A 22 6.02 51.89 2.86
N ALA A 23 5.08 50.99 2.59
CA ALA A 23 3.65 51.30 2.36
C ALA A 23 2.98 50.21 1.50
N SER A 24 1.86 49.66 1.97
CA SER A 24 0.87 48.97 1.13
C SER A 24 0.06 50.00 0.33
N PRO A 25 -0.48 49.62 -0.84
CA PRO A 25 -1.93 49.40 -0.91
C PRO A 25 -2.34 48.19 -1.82
N ILE A 26 -3.27 47.35 -1.38
CA ILE A 26 -4.71 47.32 -1.73
C ILE A 26 -5.05 46.49 -3.00
N ALA A 27 -5.86 45.45 -2.73
CA ALA A 27 -6.95 44.86 -3.51
C ALA A 27 -6.74 44.37 -4.96
N GLY A 28 -7.16 43.12 -5.14
CA GLY A 28 -7.91 42.70 -6.31
C GLY A 28 -7.16 41.70 -7.18
N LYS A 29 -7.47 40.40 -7.00
CA LYS A 29 -8.41 39.67 -7.86
C LYS A 29 -8.19 38.18 -7.65
N VAL A 30 -9.12 37.57 -6.93
CA VAL A 30 -9.38 36.14 -7.01
C VAL A 30 -9.61 35.82 -8.49
N GLN A 31 -8.67 35.13 -9.13
CA GLN A 31 -8.89 34.49 -10.41
C GLN A 31 -8.97 32.99 -10.16
N SER A 32 -10.21 32.54 -10.09
CA SER A 32 -10.61 31.15 -10.28
C SER A 32 -9.95 30.58 -11.55
N PRO A 33 -9.51 29.32 -11.56
CA PRO A 33 -9.16 28.64 -12.81
C PRO A 33 -10.38 28.60 -13.74
N PRO A 34 -10.21 28.83 -15.05
CA PRO A 34 -11.32 28.93 -15.98
C PRO A 34 -12.06 27.59 -16.09
N LYS A 35 -13.36 27.64 -15.77
CA LYS A 35 -14.36 26.63 -16.12
C LYS A 35 -14.73 26.81 -17.60
N GLY A 36 -14.54 25.76 -18.38
CA GLY A 36 -14.93 25.65 -19.79
C GLY A 36 -13.91 24.72 -20.45
N GLY A 37 -14.20 23.46 -20.72
CA GLY A 37 -15.40 22.97 -21.39
C GLY A 37 -14.92 22.25 -22.65
N ALA A 38 -14.24 21.12 -22.47
CA ALA A 38 -14.00 20.16 -23.53
C ALA A 38 -14.33 18.79 -22.94
N THR A 39 -15.61 18.42 -23.06
CA THR A 39 -16.06 17.05 -22.89
C THR A 39 -15.43 16.24 -24.01
N GLN A 40 -14.17 15.83 -23.82
CA GLN A 40 -13.63 14.71 -24.57
C GLN A 40 -14.46 13.51 -24.13
N LYS A 41 -15.34 13.07 -25.03
CA LYS A 41 -15.98 11.77 -24.92
C LYS A 41 -14.86 10.75 -24.99
N ILE A 42 -14.37 10.34 -23.82
CA ILE A 42 -13.48 9.20 -23.69
C ILE A 42 -14.35 8.00 -24.06
N ASP A 43 -14.02 7.38 -25.19
CA ASP A 43 -14.68 6.17 -25.66
C ASP A 43 -14.52 5.10 -24.57
N PRO A 44 -15.59 4.43 -24.07
CA PRO A 44 -15.49 3.50 -22.94
C PRO A 44 -14.77 2.18 -23.24
N ASP A 45 -14.19 2.02 -24.43
CA ASP A 45 -13.80 0.72 -24.99
C ASP A 45 -12.28 0.51 -25.15
N PHE A 46 -11.43 1.37 -24.57
CA PHE A 46 -9.98 1.21 -24.61
C PHE A 46 -9.27 1.46 -23.27
N GLU A 47 -9.82 0.97 -22.15
CA GLU A 47 -8.94 0.45 -21.10
C GLU A 47 -8.59 -0.98 -21.46
N LYS A 48 -7.78 -1.15 -22.51
CA LYS A 48 -7.05 -2.41 -22.67
C LYS A 48 -6.03 -2.43 -21.55
N ASP A 49 -6.23 -3.32 -20.59
CA ASP A 49 -5.21 -3.76 -19.66
C ASP A 49 -3.89 -3.95 -20.44
N VAL A 50 -2.97 -2.99 -20.33
CA VAL A 50 -1.69 -3.07 -21.05
C VAL A 50 -0.89 -4.13 -20.35
N ALA A 51 -0.91 -5.34 -20.91
CA ALA A 51 -0.22 -6.48 -20.36
C ALA A 51 1.30 -6.28 -20.46
N ILE A 52 1.98 -6.67 -19.38
CA ILE A 52 3.44 -6.69 -19.28
C ILE A 52 3.96 -7.84 -20.15
N ASP A 53 4.96 -7.55 -20.98
CA ASP A 53 5.70 -8.55 -21.77
C ASP A 53 6.81 -9.16 -20.91
N GLU A 54 7.76 -8.34 -20.45
CA GLU A 54 8.94 -8.80 -19.71
C GLU A 54 9.53 -7.72 -18.79
N PHE A 55 10.24 -8.15 -17.73
CA PHE A 55 11.14 -7.30 -16.95
C PHE A 55 12.56 -7.40 -17.49
N ILE A 56 13.10 -6.28 -17.98
CA ILE A 56 14.38 -6.23 -18.71
C ILE A 56 15.55 -6.14 -17.74
N CYS A 57 15.54 -5.14 -16.87
CA CYS A 57 16.63 -4.84 -15.94
C CYS A 57 16.09 -4.10 -14.71
N HIS A 58 16.96 -3.79 -13.76
CA HIS A 58 16.63 -3.02 -12.57
C HIS A 58 17.67 -1.95 -12.31
N ARG A 59 17.28 -0.90 -11.58
CA ARG A 59 18.16 0.11 -11.03
C ARG A 59 17.93 0.21 -9.53
N ILE A 60 19.00 0.50 -8.81
CA ILE A 60 19.00 0.56 -7.34
C ILE A 60 19.14 2.03 -6.95
N ASP A 61 18.22 2.50 -6.13
CA ASP A 61 18.39 3.74 -5.38
C ASP A 61 18.97 3.36 -4.02
N THR A 62 20.27 3.60 -3.85
CA THR A 62 20.99 3.26 -2.61
C THR A 62 20.62 4.19 -1.45
N GLU A 63 20.23 5.44 -1.74
CA GLU A 63 19.88 6.42 -0.71
C GLU A 63 18.57 6.02 -0.02
N ASN A 64 17.58 5.64 -0.83
CA ASN A 64 16.29 5.21 -0.34
C ASN A 64 16.19 3.69 -0.15
N SER A 65 17.21 2.92 -0.55
CA SER A 65 17.20 1.45 -0.54
C SER A 65 15.99 0.85 -1.28
N THR A 66 15.61 1.47 -2.40
CA THR A 66 14.51 1.07 -3.26
C THR A 66 15.02 0.58 -4.63
N VAL A 67 14.15 -0.08 -5.36
CA VAL A 67 14.46 -0.65 -6.67
C VAL A 67 13.34 -0.28 -7.63
N ASP A 68 13.74 0.18 -8.82
CA ASP A 68 12.84 0.27 -9.97
C ASP A 68 13.23 -0.79 -10.98
N ILE A 69 12.23 -1.35 -11.67
CA ILE A 69 12.40 -2.37 -12.69
C ILE A 69 11.95 -1.77 -14.02
N GLN A 70 12.77 -1.97 -15.06
CA GLN A 70 12.40 -1.60 -16.42
C GLN A 70 11.45 -2.65 -16.98
N VAL A 71 10.24 -2.22 -17.27
CA VAL A 71 9.14 -3.05 -17.79
C VAL A 71 9.04 -2.85 -19.27
N LYS A 72 9.02 -3.95 -20.03
CA LYS A 72 8.63 -3.99 -21.43
C LYS A 72 7.14 -4.31 -21.53
N TRP A 73 6.40 -3.49 -22.25
CA TRP A 73 4.98 -3.69 -22.51
C TRP A 73 4.79 -4.43 -23.83
N GLN A 74 3.65 -5.10 -24.03
CA GLN A 74 3.38 -5.86 -25.27
C GLN A 74 3.45 -5.01 -26.55
N HIS A 75 3.26 -3.69 -26.46
CA HIS A 75 3.36 -2.76 -27.58
C HIS A 75 4.81 -2.27 -27.83
N GLY A 76 5.80 -2.82 -27.12
CA GLY A 76 7.22 -2.53 -27.29
C GLY A 76 7.74 -1.30 -26.53
N GLU A 77 6.84 -0.49 -25.95
CA GLU A 77 7.23 0.59 -25.04
C GLU A 77 7.91 0.03 -23.80
N THR A 78 8.83 0.80 -23.21
CA THR A 78 9.44 0.47 -21.92
C THR A 78 9.29 1.61 -20.93
N THR A 79 8.86 1.30 -19.71
CA THR A 79 8.80 2.28 -18.61
C THR A 79 9.59 1.78 -17.40
N TRP A 80 9.90 2.71 -16.49
CA TRP A 80 10.47 2.37 -15.19
C TRP A 80 9.35 2.40 -14.17
N GLU A 81 9.10 1.25 -13.53
CA GLU A 81 8.08 1.11 -12.50
C GLU A 81 8.76 0.70 -11.18
N SER A 82 8.22 1.17 -10.06
CA SER A 82 8.76 0.78 -8.76
C SER A 82 8.48 -0.69 -8.46
N GLU A 83 9.45 -1.36 -7.82
CA GLU A 83 9.31 -2.75 -7.36
C GLU A 83 8.04 -2.93 -6.51
N TRP A 84 7.73 -1.95 -5.67
CA TRP A 84 6.52 -1.93 -4.84
C TRP A 84 5.24 -1.99 -5.69
N SER A 85 5.13 -1.12 -6.70
CA SER A 85 3.96 -1.06 -7.59
C SER A 85 3.81 -2.34 -8.41
N LEU A 86 4.93 -2.91 -8.86
CA LEU A 86 4.93 -4.16 -9.61
C LEU A 86 4.55 -5.36 -8.73
N GLN A 87 4.96 -5.38 -7.46
CA GLN A 87 4.56 -6.44 -6.54
C GLN A 87 3.06 -6.37 -6.21
N GLU A 88 2.47 -5.18 -6.20
CA GLU A 88 1.03 -5.02 -6.04
C GLU A 88 0.26 -5.52 -7.27
N LYS A 89 0.70 -5.13 -8.47
CA LYS A 89 0.00 -5.42 -9.73
C LYS A 89 0.26 -6.85 -10.24
N VAL A 90 1.52 -7.28 -10.25
CA VAL A 90 1.98 -8.54 -10.87
C VAL A 90 3.03 -9.26 -10.01
N PRO A 91 2.70 -9.65 -8.77
CA PRO A 91 3.66 -10.23 -7.82
C PRO A 91 4.41 -11.45 -8.35
N ALA A 92 3.72 -12.32 -9.11
CA ALA A 92 4.32 -13.53 -9.66
C ALA A 92 5.50 -13.24 -10.61
N LEU A 93 5.42 -12.16 -11.40
CA LEU A 93 6.50 -11.76 -12.31
C LEU A 93 7.69 -11.19 -11.55
N VAL A 94 7.45 -10.38 -10.50
CA VAL A 94 8.52 -9.84 -9.64
C VAL A 94 9.31 -10.96 -8.99
N PHE A 95 8.63 -11.95 -8.40
CA PHE A 95 9.31 -13.05 -7.74
C PHE A 95 10.08 -13.93 -8.73
N LYS A 96 9.52 -14.17 -9.92
CA LYS A 96 10.21 -14.92 -10.98
C LYS A 96 11.44 -14.18 -11.50
N TYR A 97 11.36 -12.85 -11.61
CA TYR A 97 12.48 -12.01 -12.03
C TYR A 97 13.64 -12.10 -11.04
N TRP A 98 13.36 -11.96 -9.74
CA TRP A 98 14.39 -12.09 -8.72
C TRP A 98 14.95 -13.50 -8.61
N GLU A 99 14.12 -14.54 -8.74
CA GLU A 99 14.56 -15.94 -8.72
C GLU A 99 15.57 -16.25 -9.84
N LYS A 100 15.46 -15.61 -11.01
CA LYS A 100 16.45 -15.73 -12.10
C LYS A 100 17.81 -15.10 -11.76
N LEU A 101 17.86 -14.22 -10.76
CA LEU A 101 19.05 -13.46 -10.34
C LEU A 101 19.56 -13.92 -8.97
N ASP A 102 19.33 -15.19 -8.62
CA ASP A 102 19.67 -15.79 -7.32
C ASP A 102 19.01 -15.09 -6.10
N GLY A 103 17.90 -14.39 -6.36
CA GLY A 103 17.10 -13.68 -5.37
C GLY A 103 17.41 -12.17 -5.29
N ARG A 104 16.48 -11.43 -4.68
CA ARG A 104 16.55 -9.97 -4.58
C ARG A 104 17.82 -9.49 -3.86
N LYS A 105 18.20 -10.15 -2.76
CA LYS A 105 19.39 -9.76 -1.98
C LYS A 105 20.66 -9.90 -2.80
N ALA A 106 20.83 -11.00 -3.54
CA ALA A 106 22.01 -11.23 -4.37
C ALA A 106 22.10 -10.21 -5.51
N ALA A 107 20.96 -9.88 -6.13
CA ALA A 107 20.90 -8.92 -7.23
C ALA A 107 21.15 -7.46 -6.79
N THR A 108 20.69 -7.08 -5.59
CA THR A 108 20.64 -5.67 -5.16
C THR A 108 21.69 -5.28 -4.12
N ASN A 109 22.20 -6.25 -3.33
CA ASN A 109 23.07 -6.01 -2.19
C ASN A 109 22.53 -5.00 -1.15
N LEU A 110 21.21 -4.80 -1.11
CA LEU A 110 20.55 -3.93 -0.14
C LEU A 110 20.35 -4.66 1.19
N ASP A 111 20.76 -4.03 2.29
CA ASP A 111 20.54 -4.52 3.66
C ASP A 111 19.34 -3.85 4.36
N THR A 112 18.76 -2.81 3.75
CA THR A 112 17.55 -2.15 4.25
C THR A 112 16.32 -2.69 3.52
N TYR A 113 15.26 -2.97 4.28
CA TYR A 113 14.03 -3.59 3.80
C TYR A 113 12.83 -2.67 4.03
N HIS A 114 11.91 -2.65 3.06
CA HIS A 114 10.69 -1.87 3.12
C HIS A 114 9.50 -2.77 3.39
N VAL A 115 8.61 -2.32 4.28
CA VAL A 115 7.37 -3.03 4.55
C VAL A 115 6.45 -2.92 3.33
N PHE A 116 6.01 -4.07 2.81
CA PHE A 116 5.02 -4.14 1.75
C PHE A 116 3.61 -4.30 2.34
N LYS A 117 3.44 -5.17 3.33
CA LYS A 117 2.13 -5.44 3.94
C LYS A 117 2.23 -6.06 5.33
N ILE A 118 1.38 -5.61 6.25
CA ILE A 118 1.13 -6.31 7.51
C ILE A 118 0.06 -7.37 7.27
N LEU A 119 0.40 -8.63 7.52
CA LEU A 119 -0.40 -9.78 7.14
C LEU A 119 -1.36 -10.22 8.25
N LYS A 120 -0.85 -10.33 9.48
CA LYS A 120 -1.63 -10.74 10.65
C LYS A 120 -0.95 -10.26 11.93
N ARG A 121 -1.74 -10.15 12.99
CA ARG A 121 -1.28 -9.94 14.36
C ARG A 121 -1.29 -11.27 15.10
N ALA A 122 -0.29 -11.50 15.95
CA ALA A 122 -0.25 -12.67 16.80
C ALA A 122 -1.42 -12.65 17.80
N PRO A 123 -1.99 -13.83 18.15
CA PRO A 123 -2.97 -13.89 19.22
C PRO A 123 -2.34 -13.36 20.52
N PRO A 124 -3.12 -12.76 21.42
CA PRO A 124 -2.62 -12.32 22.70
C PRO A 124 -1.97 -13.50 23.44
N SER A 125 -0.65 -13.45 23.62
CA SER A 125 0.05 -14.39 24.49
C SER A 125 -0.06 -13.85 25.92
N ASP A 126 -0.92 -14.48 26.70
CA ASP A 126 -1.10 -14.33 28.16
C ASP A 126 -1.88 -13.12 28.70
N LYS A 127 -2.55 -13.39 29.83
CA LYS A 127 -3.46 -12.49 30.57
C LYS A 127 -2.76 -11.34 31.30
N SER A 128 -1.44 -11.29 31.29
CA SER A 128 -0.70 -10.12 31.76
C SER A 128 -0.75 -9.10 30.63
N GLY A 129 -1.46 -7.99 30.81
CA GLY A 129 -1.68 -6.93 29.81
C GLY A 129 -0.43 -6.17 29.35
N ASN A 130 0.73 -6.82 29.28
CA ASN A 130 2.03 -6.31 28.91
C ASN A 130 2.65 -7.07 27.72
N SER A 131 1.85 -7.88 26.99
CA SER A 131 2.33 -8.54 25.77
C SER A 131 2.39 -7.53 24.63
N GLN A 132 3.62 -7.12 24.28
CA GLN A 132 3.89 -6.36 23.07
C GLN A 132 3.32 -7.12 21.86
N HIS A 133 2.57 -6.41 21.02
CA HIS A 133 1.97 -7.03 19.85
C HIS A 133 3.05 -7.40 18.83
N MET A 134 2.94 -8.64 18.31
CA MET A 134 3.76 -9.14 17.22
C MET A 134 2.94 -9.16 15.93
N TYR A 135 3.55 -8.77 14.83
CA TYR A 135 2.91 -8.65 13.53
C TYR A 135 3.71 -9.41 12.48
N GLN A 136 3.05 -10.21 11.66
CA GLN A 136 3.67 -10.87 10.51
C GLN A 136 3.74 -9.88 9.35
N VAL A 137 4.94 -9.59 8.85
CA VAL A 137 5.22 -8.53 7.90
C VAL A 137 5.77 -9.12 6.61
N GLN A 138 5.13 -8.80 5.50
CA GLN A 138 5.67 -9.04 4.15
C GLN A 138 6.52 -7.86 3.72
N TRP A 139 7.67 -8.17 3.13
CA TRP A 139 8.65 -7.19 2.65
C TRP A 139 8.54 -6.99 1.13
N VAL A 140 8.96 -5.81 0.66
CA VAL A 140 9.05 -5.49 -0.77
C VAL A 140 10.11 -6.38 -1.43
N GLY A 141 9.76 -6.98 -2.56
CA GLY A 141 10.55 -7.95 -3.31
C GLY A 141 10.51 -9.39 -2.78
N TYR A 142 9.80 -9.65 -1.67
CA TYR A 142 9.77 -10.96 -1.03
C TYR A 142 8.37 -11.56 -0.98
N ARG A 143 8.32 -12.90 -1.06
CA ARG A 143 7.06 -13.64 -1.03
C ARG A 143 6.45 -13.58 0.37
N ARG A 144 5.14 -13.84 0.43
CA ARG A 144 4.43 -13.98 1.72
C ARG A 144 5.05 -15.07 2.61
N ALA A 145 5.61 -16.12 2.03
CA ALA A 145 6.27 -17.21 2.75
C ALA A 145 7.57 -16.76 3.44
N GLU A 146 8.18 -15.67 2.96
CA GLU A 146 9.42 -15.08 3.50
C GLU A 146 9.12 -13.90 4.45
N SER A 147 7.88 -13.82 4.92
CA SER A 147 7.48 -12.83 5.92
C SER A 147 8.09 -13.14 7.30
N THR A 148 8.38 -12.10 8.06
CA THR A 148 8.94 -12.19 9.41
C THR A 148 7.95 -11.68 10.44
N TRP A 149 8.14 -12.07 11.71
CA TRP A 149 7.37 -11.53 12.83
C TRP A 149 8.12 -10.36 13.46
N GLU A 150 7.51 -9.18 13.46
CA GLU A 150 8.12 -7.94 13.95
C GLU A 150 7.32 -7.38 15.13
N HIS A 151 8.01 -6.72 16.05
CA HIS A 151 7.40 -6.09 17.21
C HIS A 151 6.72 -4.76 16.85
N GLU A 152 5.60 -4.45 17.50
CA GLU A 152 4.86 -3.19 17.31
C GLU A 152 5.73 -1.93 17.39
N PRO A 153 6.63 -1.75 18.39
CA PRO A 153 7.43 -0.53 18.48
C PRO A 153 8.30 -0.30 17.24
N LYS A 154 8.82 -1.37 16.63
CA LYS A 154 9.59 -1.29 15.38
C LYS A 154 8.71 -0.83 14.22
N LEU A 155 7.49 -1.36 14.12
CA LEU A 155 6.53 -0.99 13.08
C LEU A 155 6.04 0.45 13.21
N ARG A 156 5.84 0.92 14.44
CA ARG A 156 5.49 2.32 14.72
C ARG A 156 6.58 3.30 14.25
N THR A 157 7.84 2.87 14.23
CA THR A 157 8.95 3.67 13.71
C THR A 157 9.05 3.62 12.18
N ILE A 158 8.96 2.44 11.57
CA ILE A 158 9.23 2.28 10.13
C ILE A 158 8.00 2.49 9.23
N THR A 159 6.80 2.23 9.74
CA THR A 159 5.55 2.29 8.95
C THR A 159 4.32 2.52 9.85
N PRO A 160 4.24 3.69 10.52
CA PRO A 160 3.12 3.99 11.42
C PRO A 160 1.77 3.94 10.69
N ASP A 161 1.69 4.49 9.48
CA ASP A 161 0.44 4.59 8.72
C ASP A 161 -0.12 3.20 8.37
N MET A 162 0.72 2.27 7.91
CA MET A 162 0.28 0.91 7.56
C MET A 162 -0.14 0.10 8.79
N LEU A 163 0.48 0.37 9.94
CA LEU A 163 0.12 -0.25 11.20
C LEU A 163 -1.27 0.22 11.67
N GLU A 164 -1.51 1.53 11.66
CA GLU A 164 -2.81 2.11 12.04
C GLU A 164 -3.94 1.61 11.12
N ASP A 165 -3.69 1.57 9.82
CA ASP A 165 -4.61 1.02 8.82
C ASP A 165 -4.97 -0.44 9.13
N PHE A 166 -3.97 -1.23 9.47
CA PHE A 166 -4.17 -2.64 9.81
C PHE A 166 -4.99 -2.80 11.09
N GLU A 167 -4.64 -2.07 12.14
CA GLU A 167 -5.34 -2.12 13.44
C GLU A 167 -6.81 -1.68 13.31
N THR A 168 -7.07 -0.60 12.58
CA THR A 168 -8.42 -0.12 12.28
C THR A 168 -9.24 -1.19 11.55
N LYS A 169 -8.65 -1.85 10.54
CA LYS A 169 -9.29 -2.96 9.81
C LYS A 169 -9.58 -4.15 10.73
N GLN A 170 -8.68 -4.49 11.67
CA GLN A 170 -8.90 -5.56 12.64
C GLN A 170 -10.02 -5.24 13.63
N LEU A 171 -10.09 -4.01 14.13
CA LEU A 171 -11.15 -3.58 15.04
C LEU A 171 -12.52 -3.61 14.35
N ALA A 172 -12.60 -3.14 13.10
CA ALA A 172 -13.83 -3.20 12.31
C ALA A 172 -14.29 -4.65 12.06
N LYS A 173 -13.35 -5.56 11.77
CA LYS A 173 -13.63 -6.99 11.60
C LYS A 173 -14.12 -7.64 12.90
N GLY A 174 -13.46 -7.36 14.02
CA GLY A 174 -13.89 -7.88 15.33
C GLY A 174 -15.26 -7.35 15.76
N ALA A 175 -15.58 -6.09 15.43
CA ALA A 175 -16.90 -5.51 15.68
C ALA A 175 -18.01 -6.16 14.82
N SER A 176 -17.72 -6.45 13.54
CA SER A 176 -18.69 -7.10 12.66
C SER A 176 -18.95 -8.55 13.07
N GLU A 177 -17.92 -9.32 13.42
CA GLU A 177 -18.05 -10.69 13.91
C GLU A 177 -18.89 -10.76 15.18
N LYS A 178 -18.64 -9.87 16.16
CA LYS A 178 -19.47 -9.78 17.38
C LYS A 178 -20.93 -9.46 17.09
N ARG A 179 -21.18 -8.58 16.10
CA ARG A 179 -22.55 -8.22 15.69
C ARG A 179 -23.26 -9.41 15.06
N TRP A 180 -22.59 -10.16 14.19
CA TRP A 180 -23.14 -11.38 13.59
C TRP A 180 -23.45 -12.45 14.64
N GLU A 181 -22.55 -12.63 15.62
CA GLU A 181 -22.77 -13.57 16.73
C GLU A 181 -23.99 -13.18 17.58
N GLN A 182 -24.13 -11.88 17.88
CA GLN A 182 -25.28 -11.37 18.64
C GLN A 182 -26.60 -11.54 17.89
N LEU A 183 -26.63 -11.34 16.56
CA LEU A 183 -27.82 -11.56 15.73
C LEU A 183 -28.22 -13.05 15.70
N ASN A 184 -27.25 -13.95 15.53
CA ASN A 184 -27.48 -15.40 15.54
C ASN A 184 -27.96 -15.91 16.92
N SER A 185 -27.55 -15.25 18.01
CA SER A 185 -28.01 -15.59 19.37
C SER A 185 -29.44 -15.12 19.67
N ILE A 186 -29.97 -14.11 18.96
CA ILE A 186 -31.31 -13.54 19.20
C ILE A 186 -32.38 -14.26 18.34
N GLN A 187 -32.01 -14.78 17.17
CA GLN A 187 -32.88 -15.66 16.36
C GLN A 187 -32.05 -16.74 15.63
N PRO A 188 -32.25 -18.04 15.90
CA PRO A 188 -31.71 -19.08 15.05
C PRO A 188 -32.52 -19.10 13.74
N HIS A 189 -32.06 -18.39 12.72
CA HIS A 189 -32.66 -18.48 11.40
C HIS A 189 -32.43 -19.88 10.82
N PRO A 190 -33.47 -20.57 10.30
CA PRO A 190 -33.26 -21.77 9.49
C PRO A 190 -32.63 -21.34 8.17
N TRP A 191 -31.33 -21.57 8.02
CA TRP A 191 -30.63 -21.28 6.77
C TRP A 191 -31.23 -22.10 5.61
N PRO A 192 -31.53 -21.50 4.45
CA PRO A 192 -31.44 -22.24 3.20
C PRO A 192 -29.94 -22.52 2.95
N ASN A 193 -29.60 -23.82 2.94
CA ASN A 193 -28.32 -24.44 2.58
C ASN A 193 -27.14 -23.50 2.20
N LEU A 194 -26.07 -23.56 3.01
CA LEU A 194 -24.75 -22.93 2.83
C LEU A 194 -24.10 -23.11 1.43
N HIS A 195 -24.62 -24.01 0.59
CA HIS A 195 -24.18 -24.15 -0.81
C HIS A 195 -24.49 -22.91 -1.69
N ILE A 196 -25.54 -22.13 -1.40
CA ILE A 196 -25.94 -21.01 -2.28
C ILE A 196 -25.11 -19.74 -2.00
N LEU A 197 -24.78 -19.48 -0.74
CA LEU A 197 -24.01 -18.28 -0.35
C LEU A 197 -22.51 -18.39 -0.70
N MET A 198 -21.96 -19.61 -0.80
CA MET A 198 -20.61 -19.80 -1.34
C MET A 198 -20.57 -19.73 -2.88
N ALA A 199 -21.66 -20.07 -3.57
CA ALA A 199 -21.74 -20.03 -5.03
C ALA A 199 -21.84 -18.61 -5.62
N LEU A 200 -22.34 -17.63 -4.85
CA LEU A 200 -22.47 -16.24 -5.30
C LEU A 200 -21.19 -15.38 -5.17
N ARG A 201 -20.10 -15.94 -4.63
CA ARG A 201 -18.79 -15.28 -4.58
C ARG A 201 -17.83 -15.74 -5.68
N GLN A 202 -18.28 -16.59 -6.60
CA GLN A 202 -17.41 -17.24 -7.60
C GLN A 202 -17.97 -17.27 -9.03
N ASN A 203 -19.00 -16.47 -9.36
CA ASN A 203 -19.63 -16.56 -10.67
C ASN A 203 -19.88 -15.21 -11.35
N VAL A 204 -18.83 -14.39 -11.45
CA VAL A 204 -18.75 -13.34 -12.47
C VAL A 204 -17.59 -13.71 -13.38
N HIS A 205 -17.82 -14.67 -14.27
CA HIS A 205 -17.17 -14.83 -15.58
C HIS A 205 -17.63 -16.17 -16.16
N LEU A 206 -18.50 -16.10 -17.17
CA LEU A 206 -18.63 -16.98 -18.34
C LEU A 206 -20.08 -16.91 -18.86
N LEU A 207 -20.37 -15.86 -19.62
CA LEU A 207 -21.25 -16.02 -20.78
C LEU A 207 -20.34 -16.28 -21.98
N PRO A 208 -20.61 -17.35 -22.72
CA PRO A 208 -20.73 -17.15 -24.15
C PRO A 208 -22.10 -17.59 -24.64
N SER A 209 -22.61 -16.76 -25.54
CA SER A 209 -23.65 -17.04 -26.51
C SER A 209 -23.55 -18.44 -27.11
N LEU A 210 -24.66 -19.17 -27.16
CA LEU A 210 -24.85 -20.17 -28.20
C LEU A 210 -26.24 -20.04 -28.83
N ILE A 211 -26.22 -19.49 -30.03
CA ILE A 211 -27.25 -19.60 -31.04
C ILE A 211 -27.30 -21.07 -31.50
N LYS A 212 -28.47 -21.72 -31.48
CA LYS A 212 -28.96 -22.65 -32.54
C LYS A 212 -30.40 -23.10 -32.27
N THR A 213 -31.30 -22.53 -33.07
CA THR A 213 -32.52 -23.02 -33.79
C THR A 213 -32.96 -24.51 -33.66
N PRO A 214 -34.09 -24.92 -34.28
CA PRO A 214 -35.49 -24.68 -33.91
C PRO A 214 -36.25 -26.01 -33.68
N ALA A 215 -37.38 -26.00 -32.98
CA ALA A 215 -38.25 -27.18 -32.89
C ALA A 215 -39.68 -26.84 -33.32
N VAL A 216 -40.07 -27.51 -34.40
CA VAL A 216 -41.39 -27.67 -35.00
C VAL A 216 -42.33 -28.41 -34.04
N ALA A 217 -43.58 -27.97 -33.93
CA ALA A 217 -44.78 -28.78 -33.69
C ALA A 217 -46.01 -27.90 -34.05
N CYS A 218 -46.62 -28.10 -35.22
CA CYS A 218 -47.85 -28.88 -35.39
C CYS A 218 -49.04 -28.33 -34.58
N PHE A 219 -49.94 -27.60 -35.24
CA PHE A 219 -51.29 -28.06 -35.63
C PHE A 219 -51.78 -27.23 -36.83
#